data_AF-F0QRB5-F1
#
_entry.id   AF-F0QRB5-F1
#
_cell.length_a   1.000
_cell.length_b   1.000
_cell.length_c   1.000
_cell.angle_alpha   90.00
_cell.angle_beta   90.00
_cell.angle_gamma   90.00
#
_symmetry.space_group_name_H-M   'P 1'
#
loop_
_entity.id
_entity.type
_entity.pdbx_description
1 polymer ?
#
loop_
_entity_poly.entity_id
_entity_poly.type
_entity_poly.pdbx_seq_one_letter_code
_entity_poly.pdbx_strand_id
1 'polypeptide(L)'
;MGGELQKEKLNSELKSNEFDFFLSYYFCKKVFAGTKISSSAIFSHEGKKELNNRIVSIEWKVYYDFESYSEMLTQASFQIYQLNNLVVKEDLIFNPEKDYSSFEEECVIGLARPLIIITIMSGINLKEFNSENLLSLSEKLSKQVVYIAFNKTFECTWLQKLAERMTKSENSILSLLIKDLTVDLCDWFIFSKNKSLNLIGELQGTHSLKRLSTKVLKDMKQYSSLECVQEGRGAQFLFLYYFFILKYQGFSKTLLNDELSPKHWVKDYKEKLSKTWENIKRYLTEYCSLDVQGMVWAVDWLRHKYESEKLVDRELIQDFISWIKAKNPSELKILISEYLALSPNI
;
A
#
# COMPACT_ATOMS: atom_id res chain seq x y z
N MET A 1 -18.19 -27.13 -9.71
CA MET A 1 -19.43 -26.32 -9.62
C MET A 1 -20.02 -26.25 -8.20
N GLY A 2 -19.95 -27.27 -7.34
CA GLY A 2 -20.50 -27.20 -5.97
C GLY A 2 -19.71 -26.37 -4.93
N GLY A 3 -18.41 -26.13 -5.17
CA GLY A 3 -17.55 -25.38 -4.24
C GLY A 3 -17.68 -23.85 -4.34
N GLU A 4 -17.96 -23.31 -5.52
CA GLU A 4 -18.16 -21.87 -5.72
C GLU A 4 -19.50 -21.39 -5.16
N LEU A 5 -20.57 -22.15 -5.40
CA LEU A 5 -21.89 -21.89 -4.82
C LEU A 5 -21.91 -21.92 -3.28
N GLN A 6 -21.13 -22.81 -2.66
CA GLN A 6 -21.01 -22.84 -1.20
C GLN A 6 -20.22 -21.64 -0.67
N LYS A 7 -19.22 -21.16 -1.41
CA LYS A 7 -18.40 -20.00 -1.04
C LYS A 7 -19.18 -18.69 -1.17
N GLU A 8 -19.98 -18.55 -2.23
CA GLU A 8 -20.89 -17.41 -2.42
C GLU A 8 -21.97 -17.37 -1.35
N LYS A 9 -22.54 -18.53 -0.99
CA LYS A 9 -23.54 -18.62 0.07
C LYS A 9 -22.97 -18.28 1.45
N LEU A 10 -21.78 -18.79 1.77
CA LEU A 10 -21.06 -18.42 3.00
C LEU A 10 -20.72 -16.92 3.04
N ASN A 11 -20.29 -16.35 1.91
CA ASN A 11 -19.98 -14.92 1.80
C ASN A 11 -21.23 -14.02 1.87
N SER A 12 -22.40 -14.53 1.45
CA SER A 12 -23.67 -13.83 1.58
C SER A 12 -24.22 -13.85 3.00
N GLU A 13 -23.85 -14.88 3.79
CA GLU A 13 -24.29 -15.08 5.16
C GLU A 13 -23.35 -14.43 6.20
N LEU A 14 -22.10 -14.11 5.83
CA LEU A 14 -21.12 -13.45 6.71
C LEU A 14 -20.90 -11.97 6.33
N LYS A 15 -21.44 -11.01 7.10
CA LYS A 15 -21.12 -9.57 6.94
C LYS A 15 -19.62 -9.31 7.19
N SER A 16 -19.09 -8.17 6.73
CA SER A 16 -17.65 -7.83 6.74
C SER A 16 -16.94 -7.87 8.12
N ASN A 17 -17.68 -7.90 9.23
CA ASN A 17 -17.12 -8.07 10.58
C ASN A 17 -17.39 -9.46 11.19
N GLU A 18 -18.29 -10.28 10.62
CA GLU A 18 -18.71 -11.54 11.22
C GLU A 18 -17.62 -12.61 11.17
N PHE A 19 -16.73 -12.58 10.17
CA PHE A 19 -15.57 -13.46 10.15
C PHE A 19 -14.55 -13.14 11.27
N ASP A 20 -14.32 -11.87 11.55
CA ASP A 20 -13.48 -11.42 12.67
C ASP A 20 -14.10 -11.87 14.00
N PHE A 21 -15.41 -11.69 14.16
CA PHE A 21 -16.13 -12.17 15.34
C PHE A 21 -16.08 -13.69 15.47
N PHE A 22 -16.21 -14.44 14.37
CA PHE A 22 -16.04 -15.89 14.34
C PHE A 22 -14.64 -16.30 14.83
N LEU A 23 -13.59 -15.69 14.28
CA LEU A 23 -12.21 -15.98 14.69
C LEU A 23 -11.99 -15.63 16.16
N SER A 24 -12.41 -14.45 16.59
CA SER A 24 -12.26 -14.00 17.98
C SER A 24 -13.05 -14.86 18.95
N TYR A 25 -14.29 -15.24 18.63
CA TYR A 25 -15.10 -16.16 19.44
C TYR A 25 -14.36 -17.48 19.68
N TYR A 26 -13.88 -18.12 18.61
CA TYR A 26 -13.19 -19.41 18.72
C TYR A 26 -11.82 -19.28 19.38
N PHE A 27 -11.11 -18.18 19.18
CA PHE A 27 -9.89 -17.90 19.92
C PHE A 27 -10.16 -17.84 21.42
N CYS A 28 -11.17 -17.08 21.85
CA CYS A 28 -11.52 -16.95 23.26
C CYS A 28 -11.99 -18.27 23.87
N LYS A 29 -12.80 -19.03 23.13
CA LYS A 29 -13.24 -20.37 23.55
C LYS A 29 -12.05 -21.29 23.77
N LYS A 30 -11.04 -21.23 22.90
CA LYS A 30 -9.85 -22.08 22.97
C LYS A 30 -8.84 -21.64 24.04
N VAL A 31 -8.58 -20.34 24.17
CA VAL A 31 -7.48 -19.79 24.97
C VAL A 31 -7.93 -19.35 26.36
N PHE A 32 -9.15 -18.81 26.49
CA PHE A 32 -9.65 -18.19 27.72
C PHE A 32 -10.89 -18.88 28.29
N ALA A 33 -11.11 -20.15 27.96
CA ALA A 33 -12.25 -20.96 28.43
C ALA A 33 -13.62 -20.25 28.31
N GLY A 34 -13.81 -19.43 27.28
CA GLY A 34 -15.09 -18.74 27.03
C GLY A 34 -15.26 -17.37 27.71
N THR A 35 -14.16 -16.70 28.12
CA THR A 35 -14.23 -15.31 28.57
C THR A 35 -14.69 -14.42 27.41
N LYS A 36 -15.71 -13.58 27.62
CA LYS A 36 -16.28 -12.72 26.57
C LYS A 36 -15.33 -11.54 26.31
N ILE A 37 -14.72 -11.48 25.13
CA ILE A 37 -13.96 -10.31 24.69
C ILE A 37 -14.91 -9.32 24.02
N SER A 38 -14.73 -8.03 24.30
CA SER A 38 -15.54 -6.93 23.77
C SER A 38 -15.19 -6.53 22.33
N SER A 39 -14.09 -7.06 21.79
CA SER A 39 -13.55 -6.72 20.47
C SER A 39 -13.63 -7.87 19.48
N SER A 40 -13.82 -7.51 18.21
CA SER A 40 -13.82 -8.44 17.08
C SER A 40 -12.41 -8.85 16.64
N ALA A 41 -11.35 -8.21 17.14
CA ALA A 41 -9.96 -8.49 16.76
C ALA A 41 -9.07 -8.68 18.00
N ILE A 42 -7.99 -9.44 17.83
CA ILE A 42 -7.04 -9.75 18.91
C ILE A 42 -5.64 -9.31 18.48
N PHE A 43 -4.94 -8.62 19.39
CA PHE A 43 -3.68 -7.97 19.11
C PHE A 43 -2.57 -8.56 19.98
N SER A 44 -1.34 -8.67 19.44
CA SER A 44 -0.21 -9.19 20.22
C SER A 44 0.68 -8.12 20.85
N HIS A 45 1.40 -8.51 21.90
CA HIS A 45 2.49 -7.72 22.47
C HIS A 45 3.61 -7.48 21.44
N GLU A 46 3.97 -8.50 20.67
CA GLU A 46 5.01 -8.44 19.65
C GLU A 46 4.62 -7.52 18.51
N GLY A 47 3.35 -7.55 18.07
CA GLY A 47 2.85 -6.63 17.06
C GLY A 47 2.95 -5.16 17.48
N LYS A 48 2.64 -4.86 18.75
CA LYS A 48 2.84 -3.52 19.34
C LYS A 48 4.31 -3.12 19.36
N LYS A 49 5.19 -4.04 19.81
CA LYS A 49 6.63 -3.80 19.88
C LYS A 49 7.22 -3.54 18.50
N GLU A 50 6.84 -4.34 17.50
CA GLU A 50 7.29 -4.16 16.12
C GLU A 50 6.77 -2.86 15.52
N LEU A 51 5.49 -2.51 15.73
CA LEU A 51 4.92 -1.24 15.24
C LEU A 51 5.70 -0.05 15.82
N ASN A 52 5.97 -0.10 17.11
CA ASN A 52 6.71 0.95 17.79
C ASN A 52 8.13 1.08 17.24
N ASN A 53 8.89 -0.02 17.22
CA ASN A 53 10.29 -0.01 16.86
C ASN A 53 10.55 0.27 15.37
N ARG A 54 9.65 -0.19 14.48
CA ARG A 54 9.83 -0.09 13.04
C ARG A 54 9.19 1.15 12.45
N ILE A 55 8.13 1.69 13.06
CA ILE A 55 7.35 2.79 12.49
C ILE A 55 7.21 3.96 13.46
N VAL A 56 6.58 3.77 14.62
CA VAL A 56 6.10 4.89 15.45
C VAL A 56 7.24 5.70 16.06
N SER A 57 8.28 5.03 16.56
CA SER A 57 9.42 5.69 17.21
C SER A 57 10.39 6.34 16.22
N ILE A 58 10.23 6.07 14.93
CA ILE A 58 11.13 6.60 13.90
C ILE A 58 10.73 8.05 13.59
N GLU A 59 11.72 8.95 13.58
CA GLU A 59 11.47 10.37 13.39
C GLU A 59 10.83 10.66 12.03
N TRP A 60 11.48 10.23 10.95
CA TRP A 60 11.03 10.44 9.58
C TRP A 60 10.23 9.25 9.08
N LYS A 61 9.00 9.50 8.64
CA LYS A 61 8.11 8.47 8.09
C LYS A 61 7.70 8.88 6.68
N VAL A 62 7.97 8.03 5.71
CA VAL A 62 7.58 8.25 4.32
C VAL A 62 6.57 7.18 3.94
N TYR A 63 5.32 7.59 3.75
CA TYR A 63 4.28 6.74 3.20
C TYR A 63 4.28 6.95 1.70
N TYR A 64 4.36 5.89 0.91
CA TYR A 64 4.45 6.03 -0.54
C TYR A 64 3.86 4.86 -1.29
N ASP A 65 3.47 5.14 -2.53
CA ASP A 65 2.89 4.18 -3.46
C ASP A 65 3.34 4.51 -4.89
N PHE A 66 3.72 3.49 -5.65
CA PHE A 66 3.97 3.62 -7.07
C PHE A 66 2.81 3.07 -7.90
N GLU A 67 2.59 3.68 -9.05
CA GLU A 67 1.75 3.09 -10.09
C GLU A 67 2.54 2.95 -11.37
N SER A 68 2.31 1.84 -12.08
CA SER A 68 3.05 1.52 -13.28
C SER A 68 2.20 0.87 -14.35
N TYR A 69 2.66 0.98 -15.59
CA TYR A 69 2.14 0.22 -16.71
C TYR A 69 3.28 -0.49 -17.42
N SER A 70 3.25 -1.82 -17.41
CA SER A 70 4.34 -2.65 -17.95
C SER A 70 5.68 -2.23 -17.34
N GLU A 71 6.65 -1.79 -18.15
CA GLU A 71 7.99 -1.39 -17.72
C GLU A 71 8.15 0.13 -17.50
N MET A 72 7.04 0.87 -17.46
CA MET A 72 7.03 2.32 -17.23
C MET A 72 6.38 2.68 -15.89
N LEU A 73 7.12 3.42 -15.06
CA LEU A 73 6.59 4.09 -13.87
C LEU A 73 5.70 5.25 -14.35
N THR A 74 4.47 5.28 -13.89
CA THR A 74 3.47 6.26 -14.35
C THR A 74 3.21 7.32 -13.29
N GLN A 75 3.33 6.94 -12.01
CA GLN A 75 3.08 7.83 -10.90
C GLN A 75 3.85 7.39 -9.65
N ALA A 76 4.18 8.36 -8.82
CA ALA A 76 4.63 8.19 -7.45
C ALA A 76 3.86 9.15 -6.56
N SER A 77 3.19 8.63 -5.54
CA SER A 77 2.51 9.45 -4.54
C SER A 77 3.16 9.22 -3.20
N PHE A 78 3.38 10.29 -2.43
CA PHE A 78 3.99 10.16 -1.10
C PHE A 78 3.61 11.27 -0.13
N GLN A 79 3.61 10.90 1.15
CA GLN A 79 3.48 11.80 2.28
C GLN A 79 4.66 11.60 3.22
N ILE A 80 5.35 12.70 3.53
CA ILE A 80 6.52 12.71 4.40
C ILE A 80 6.13 13.39 5.70
N TYR A 81 6.32 12.67 6.79
CA TYR A 81 6.15 13.17 8.14
C TYR A 81 7.50 13.27 8.83
N GLN A 82 7.75 14.39 9.48
CA GLN A 82 8.77 14.51 10.51
C GLN A 82 8.09 14.51 11.87
N LEU A 83 8.43 13.54 12.71
CA LEU A 83 7.71 13.21 13.93
C LEU A 83 6.23 12.90 13.62
N ASN A 84 5.34 13.85 13.92
CA ASN A 84 3.89 13.78 13.68
C ASN A 84 3.40 14.86 12.70
N ASN A 85 4.29 15.69 12.15
CA ASN A 85 3.92 16.80 11.28
C ASN A 85 4.10 16.39 9.81
N LEU A 86 3.05 16.55 9.02
CA LEU A 86 3.13 16.41 7.57
C LEU A 86 3.95 17.58 7.01
N VAL A 87 5.10 17.27 6.40
CA VAL A 87 6.00 18.27 5.81
C VAL A 87 5.94 18.29 4.28
N VAL A 88 5.62 17.16 3.66
CA VAL A 88 5.48 17.05 2.20
C VAL A 88 4.30 16.15 1.89
N LYS A 89 3.47 16.56 0.94
CA LYS A 89 2.47 15.73 0.27
C LYS A 89 2.58 16.01 -1.22
N GLU A 90 2.97 15.00 -1.99
CA GLU A 90 3.21 15.14 -3.43
C GLU A 90 2.66 13.94 -4.20
N ASP A 91 2.13 14.24 -5.39
CA ASP A 91 1.66 13.26 -6.38
C ASP A 91 2.36 13.58 -7.71
N LEU A 92 3.39 12.82 -8.02
CA LEU A 92 4.16 12.95 -9.25
C LEU A 92 3.54 12.05 -10.31
N ILE A 93 3.02 12.64 -11.38
CA ILE A 93 2.42 11.92 -12.51
C ILE A 93 3.27 12.20 -13.74
N PHE A 94 3.66 11.13 -14.45
CA PHE A 94 4.48 11.25 -15.66
C PHE A 94 3.74 12.09 -16.70
N ASN A 95 4.33 13.22 -17.09
CA ASN A 95 3.85 14.02 -18.21
C ASN A 95 4.51 13.50 -19.51
N PRO A 96 3.73 13.02 -20.50
CA PRO A 96 4.26 12.55 -21.78
C PRO A 96 5.09 13.56 -22.57
N GLU A 97 4.94 14.86 -22.28
CA GLU A 97 5.72 15.93 -22.91
C GLU A 97 7.11 16.13 -22.25
N LYS A 98 7.33 15.56 -21.06
CA LYS A 98 8.61 15.60 -20.36
C LYS A 98 9.47 14.38 -20.70
N ASP A 99 10.78 14.54 -20.53
CA ASP A 99 11.71 13.42 -20.56
C ASP A 99 11.40 12.42 -19.42
N TYR A 100 11.43 11.14 -19.76
CA TYR A 100 11.04 10.07 -18.85
C TYR A 100 12.09 9.82 -17.76
N SER A 101 13.38 9.93 -18.09
CA SER A 101 14.45 9.79 -17.10
C SER A 101 14.39 10.90 -16.05
N SER A 102 14.07 12.13 -16.46
CA SER A 102 13.85 13.25 -15.56
C SER A 102 12.71 12.98 -14.56
N PHE A 103 11.61 12.35 -15.00
CA PHE A 103 10.51 11.96 -14.12
C PHE A 103 10.93 10.89 -13.11
N GLU A 104 11.66 9.87 -13.54
CA GLU A 104 12.18 8.84 -12.63
C GLU A 104 13.07 9.44 -11.54
N GLU A 105 13.95 10.38 -11.90
CA GLU A 105 14.78 11.12 -10.95
C GLU A 105 13.96 11.98 -9.99
N GLU A 106 12.94 12.71 -10.49
CA GLU A 106 12.01 13.48 -9.66
C GLU A 106 11.36 12.58 -8.59
N CYS A 107 10.94 11.36 -8.95
CA CYS A 107 10.36 10.38 -8.02
C CYS A 107 11.33 9.96 -6.91
N VAL A 108 12.56 9.61 -7.27
CA VAL A 108 13.58 9.19 -6.29
C VAL A 108 13.96 10.34 -5.37
N ILE A 109 14.21 11.53 -5.91
CA ILE A 109 14.59 12.71 -5.13
C ILE A 109 13.46 13.12 -4.18
N GLY A 110 12.20 13.07 -4.66
CA GLY A 110 11.02 13.35 -3.85
C GLY A 110 10.93 12.44 -2.61
N LEU A 111 11.05 11.13 -2.81
CA LEU A 111 11.05 10.13 -1.73
C LEU A 111 12.28 10.25 -0.82
N ALA A 112 13.43 10.60 -1.38
CA ALA A 112 14.70 10.67 -0.67
C ALA A 112 14.89 11.95 0.15
N ARG A 113 13.94 12.91 0.15
CA ARG A 113 14.08 14.17 0.89
C ARG A 113 14.56 13.99 2.34
N PRO A 114 14.03 13.06 3.15
CA PRO A 114 14.52 12.85 4.51
C PRO A 114 15.96 12.35 4.53
N LEU A 115 16.30 11.42 3.64
CA LEU A 115 17.65 10.89 3.50
C LEU A 115 18.64 11.99 3.17
N ILE A 116 18.33 12.85 2.20
CA ILE A 116 19.17 13.98 1.79
C ILE A 116 19.44 14.90 2.98
N ILE A 117 18.40 15.27 3.74
CA ILE A 117 18.52 16.11 4.94
C ILE A 117 19.42 15.43 5.99
N ILE A 118 19.14 14.16 6.32
CA ILE A 118 19.88 13.40 7.32
C ILE A 118 21.35 13.27 6.93
N THR A 119 21.64 12.98 5.65
CA THR A 119 23.02 12.81 5.17
C THR A 119 23.80 14.11 5.22
N ILE A 120 23.19 15.24 4.86
CA ILE A 120 23.81 16.56 4.95
C ILE A 120 24.12 16.89 6.41
N MET A 121 23.13 16.74 7.31
CA MET A 121 23.30 17.03 8.73
C MET A 121 24.34 16.12 9.40
N SER A 122 24.47 14.89 8.92
CA SER A 122 25.41 13.89 9.47
C SER A 122 26.78 13.90 8.79
N GLY A 123 27.02 14.76 7.80
CA GLY A 123 28.26 14.78 7.01
C GLY A 123 28.53 13.49 6.23
N ILE A 124 27.48 12.75 5.85
CA ILE A 124 27.58 11.49 5.11
C ILE A 124 27.71 11.80 3.62
N ASN A 125 28.84 11.44 3.01
CA ASN A 125 29.05 11.55 1.58
C ASN A 125 28.56 10.29 0.87
N LEU A 126 27.39 10.37 0.20
CA LEU A 126 26.79 9.22 -0.49
C LEU A 126 27.69 8.66 -1.61
N LYS A 127 28.58 9.46 -2.21
CA LYS A 127 29.49 9.02 -3.28
C LYS A 127 30.54 7.99 -2.82
N GLU A 128 30.78 7.89 -1.52
CA GLU A 128 31.76 6.96 -0.95
C GLU A 128 31.18 5.56 -0.72
N PHE A 129 29.86 5.39 -0.87
CA PHE A 129 29.19 4.11 -0.64
C PHE A 129 29.05 3.30 -1.93
N ASN A 130 29.50 2.05 -1.88
CA ASN A 130 29.20 1.02 -2.86
C ASN A 130 28.14 0.06 -2.29
N SER A 131 27.71 -0.93 -3.09
CA SER A 131 26.74 -1.94 -2.67
C SER A 131 27.18 -2.77 -1.46
N GLU A 132 28.48 -2.91 -1.20
CA GLU A 132 29.03 -3.71 -0.10
C GLU A 132 28.95 -2.97 1.24
N ASN A 133 29.11 -1.64 1.25
CA ASN A 133 29.06 -0.83 2.46
C ASN A 133 27.67 -0.26 2.78
N LEU A 134 26.71 -0.40 1.86
CA LEU A 134 25.34 0.13 1.96
C LEU A 134 24.56 -0.41 3.15
N LEU A 135 24.76 -1.69 3.51
CA LEU A 135 24.03 -2.36 4.60
C LEU A 135 24.24 -1.65 5.95
N SER A 136 25.50 -1.32 6.28
CA SER A 136 25.84 -0.61 7.51
C SER A 136 25.19 0.78 7.60
N LEU A 137 25.10 1.47 6.47
CA LEU A 137 24.45 2.77 6.36
C LEU A 137 22.94 2.63 6.53
N SER A 138 22.33 1.64 5.87
CA SER A 138 20.91 1.33 6.00
C SER A 138 20.53 1.02 7.46
N GLU A 139 21.33 0.20 8.16
CA GLU A 139 21.10 -0.09 9.59
C GLU A 139 21.16 1.18 10.46
N LYS A 140 22.12 2.08 10.20
CA LYS A 140 22.21 3.37 10.90
C LYS A 140 21.01 4.28 10.60
N LEU A 141 20.58 4.34 9.34
CA LEU A 141 19.48 5.18 8.89
C LEU A 141 18.11 4.64 9.32
N SER A 142 17.97 3.32 9.49
CA SER A 142 16.72 2.67 9.92
C SER A 142 16.21 3.15 11.28
N LYS A 143 17.08 3.76 12.09
CA LYS A 143 16.71 4.37 13.38
C LYS A 143 16.17 5.81 13.25
N GLN A 144 16.33 6.43 12.08
CA GLN A 144 16.00 7.83 11.83
C GLN A 144 14.89 7.99 10.80
N VAL A 145 14.84 7.12 9.79
CA VAL A 145 13.86 7.15 8.71
C VAL A 145 13.32 5.76 8.40
N VAL A 146 12.02 5.69 8.10
CA VAL A 146 11.33 4.50 7.63
C VAL A 146 10.47 4.84 6.42
N TYR A 147 10.44 3.92 5.46
CA TYR A 147 9.58 3.96 4.29
C TYR A 147 8.48 2.91 4.45
N ILE A 148 7.23 3.27 4.19
CA ILE A 148 6.05 2.46 4.51
C ILE A 148 5.24 2.29 3.22
N ALA A 149 4.98 1.04 2.87
CA ALA A 149 4.20 0.67 1.69
C ALA A 149 3.23 -0.47 2.02
N PHE A 150 2.13 -0.60 1.27
CA PHE A 150 1.23 -1.75 1.37
C PHE A 150 1.68 -2.97 0.55
N ASN A 151 2.49 -2.77 -0.49
CA ASN A 151 3.01 -3.83 -1.32
C ASN A 151 4.53 -3.68 -1.48
N LYS A 152 5.26 -3.98 -0.39
CA LYS A 152 6.71 -3.85 -0.35
C LYS A 152 7.39 -4.57 -1.53
N THR A 153 6.90 -5.75 -1.93
CA THR A 153 7.51 -6.49 -3.05
C THR A 153 7.47 -5.70 -4.34
N PHE A 154 6.34 -5.11 -4.69
CA PHE A 154 6.21 -4.29 -5.89
C PHE A 154 7.05 -3.01 -5.78
N GLU A 155 6.95 -2.28 -4.68
CA GLU A 155 7.70 -1.03 -4.48
C GLU A 155 9.22 -1.26 -4.55
N CYS A 156 9.72 -2.28 -3.83
CA CYS A 156 11.14 -2.60 -3.83
C CYS A 156 11.64 -3.08 -5.20
N THR A 157 10.79 -3.74 -5.99
CA THR A 157 11.12 -4.12 -7.37
C THR A 157 11.30 -2.87 -8.23
N TRP A 158 10.41 -1.88 -8.09
CA TRP A 158 10.53 -0.61 -8.79
C TRP A 158 11.76 0.19 -8.37
N LEU A 159 12.03 0.29 -7.07
CA LEU A 159 13.24 0.97 -6.56
C LEU A 159 14.53 0.32 -7.08
N GLN A 160 14.55 -1.01 -7.17
CA GLN A 160 15.67 -1.73 -7.78
C GLN A 160 15.83 -1.39 -9.27
N LYS A 161 14.73 -1.37 -10.03
CA LYS A 161 14.75 -0.96 -11.46
C LYS A 161 15.23 0.49 -11.63
N LEU A 162 14.76 1.42 -10.78
CA LEU A 162 15.18 2.82 -10.80
C LEU A 162 16.68 2.95 -10.50
N ALA A 163 17.18 2.21 -9.49
CA ALA A 163 18.61 2.19 -9.16
C ALA A 163 19.48 1.71 -10.32
N GLU A 164 19.02 0.69 -11.05
CA GLU A 164 19.70 0.15 -12.23
C GLU A 164 19.71 1.15 -13.40
N ARG A 165 18.58 1.84 -13.64
CA ARG A 165 18.45 2.86 -14.69
C ARG A 165 19.28 4.12 -14.43
N MET A 166 19.51 4.47 -13.16
CA MET A 166 20.29 5.64 -12.73
C MET A 166 21.75 5.30 -12.39
N THR A 167 22.36 4.35 -13.09
CA THR A 167 23.67 3.79 -12.72
C THR A 167 24.73 4.90 -12.51
N LYS A 168 25.49 4.82 -11.40
CA LYS A 168 26.55 5.77 -11.01
C LYS A 168 26.08 7.18 -10.59
N SER A 169 24.77 7.40 -10.42
CA SER A 169 24.23 8.59 -9.76
C SER A 169 24.04 8.36 -8.25
N GLU A 170 24.12 9.41 -7.44
CA GLU A 170 23.69 9.38 -6.03
C GLU A 170 22.24 8.90 -5.90
N ASN A 171 21.40 9.18 -6.91
CA ASN A 171 20.02 8.72 -6.97
C ASN A 171 19.90 7.18 -7.00
N SER A 172 20.89 6.47 -7.54
CA SER A 172 20.93 5.00 -7.49
C SER A 172 21.08 4.52 -6.04
N ILE A 173 21.97 5.14 -5.28
CA ILE A 173 22.22 4.83 -3.86
C ILE A 173 20.98 5.18 -3.03
N LEU A 174 20.37 6.34 -3.27
CA LEU A 174 19.12 6.74 -2.61
C LEU A 174 18.00 5.72 -2.86
N SER A 175 17.83 5.27 -4.11
CA SER A 175 16.82 4.25 -4.44
C SER A 175 17.04 2.94 -3.68
N LEU A 176 18.29 2.48 -3.57
CA LEU A 176 18.63 1.28 -2.81
C LEU A 176 18.42 1.46 -1.29
N LEU A 177 18.75 2.64 -0.74
CA LEU A 177 18.48 2.95 0.65
C LEU A 177 16.98 2.96 0.95
N ILE A 178 16.17 3.62 0.11
CA ILE A 178 14.71 3.61 0.23
C ILE A 178 14.20 2.17 0.23
N LYS A 179 14.70 1.33 -0.68
CA LYS A 179 14.32 -0.09 -0.79
C LYS A 179 14.60 -0.84 0.51
N ASP A 180 15.80 -0.70 1.05
CA ASP A 180 16.23 -1.43 2.24
C ASP A 180 15.54 -0.94 3.52
N LEU A 181 15.15 0.33 3.55
CA LEU A 181 14.42 0.98 4.65
C LEU A 181 12.89 0.82 4.54
N THR A 182 12.39 0.21 3.46
CA THR A 182 10.95 -0.01 3.26
C THR A 182 10.43 -1.17 4.12
N VAL A 183 9.32 -0.93 4.83
CA VAL A 183 8.57 -1.92 5.58
C VAL A 183 7.21 -2.17 4.93
N ASP A 184 6.73 -3.41 5.02
CA ASP A 184 5.42 -3.80 4.51
C ASP A 184 4.38 -3.60 5.61
N LEU A 185 3.48 -2.64 5.44
CA LEU A 185 2.42 -2.37 6.40
C LEU A 185 1.41 -3.53 6.49
N CYS A 186 1.30 -4.37 5.45
CA CYS A 186 0.44 -5.55 5.50
C CYS A 186 0.91 -6.58 6.53
N ASP A 187 2.17 -6.57 6.98
CA ASP A 187 2.70 -7.50 7.98
C ASP A 187 1.82 -7.53 9.27
N TRP A 188 1.21 -6.40 9.65
CA TRP A 188 0.32 -6.30 10.82
C TRP A 188 -1.09 -6.87 10.63
N PHE A 189 -1.47 -7.18 9.39
CA PHE A 189 -2.83 -7.57 9.02
C PHE A 189 -2.90 -8.97 8.38
N ILE A 190 -1.75 -9.60 8.09
CA ILE A 190 -1.69 -10.93 7.48
C ILE A 190 -2.23 -12.00 8.42
N PHE A 191 -3.07 -12.89 7.88
CA PHE A 191 -3.55 -14.11 8.55
C PHE A 191 -2.73 -15.35 8.12
N SER A 192 -1.63 -15.63 8.83
CA SER A 192 -0.63 -16.65 8.52
C SER A 192 -0.19 -17.41 9.78
N LYS A 193 0.00 -18.73 9.64
CA LYS A 193 0.47 -19.60 10.75
C LYS A 193 1.82 -19.15 11.32
N ASN A 194 2.66 -18.56 10.48
CA ASN A 194 4.07 -18.30 10.81
C ASN A 194 4.40 -16.80 10.92
N LYS A 195 3.50 -15.92 10.45
CA LYS A 195 3.79 -14.49 10.31
C LYS A 195 2.79 -13.57 10.99
N SER A 196 1.63 -14.08 11.42
CA SER A 196 0.62 -13.21 12.03
C SER A 196 1.13 -12.56 13.31
N LEU A 197 1.02 -11.24 13.33
CA LEU A 197 1.15 -10.42 14.53
C LEU A 197 -0.18 -10.28 15.26
N ASN A 198 -1.29 -10.18 14.52
CA ASN A 198 -2.61 -9.98 15.08
C ASN A 198 -3.59 -11.01 14.49
N LEU A 199 -4.66 -11.27 15.23
CA LEU A 199 -5.83 -11.98 14.74
C LEU A 199 -6.87 -10.95 14.27
N ILE A 200 -6.74 -10.53 13.02
CA ILE A 200 -7.68 -9.66 12.32
C ILE A 200 -8.11 -10.43 11.06
N GLY A 201 -9.41 -10.49 10.77
CA GLY A 201 -9.91 -11.24 9.64
C GLY A 201 -9.57 -10.57 8.29
N GLU A 202 -9.05 -11.43 7.40
CA GLU A 202 -8.68 -11.29 5.99
C GLU A 202 -7.91 -10.05 5.47
N LEU A 203 -6.57 -10.14 5.54
CA LEU A 203 -5.75 -10.10 4.32
C LEU A 203 -5.23 -11.52 4.01
N GLN A 204 -5.97 -12.28 3.20
CA GLN A 204 -5.50 -13.58 2.68
C GLN A 204 -4.46 -13.35 1.57
N GLY A 205 -3.30 -12.79 1.90
CA GLY A 205 -2.20 -12.55 0.95
C GLY A 205 -2.51 -11.58 -0.19
N THR A 206 -3.66 -10.88 -0.15
CA THR A 206 -4.04 -9.87 -1.14
C THR A 206 -3.83 -8.50 -0.52
N HIS A 207 -2.82 -7.78 -1.00
CA HIS A 207 -2.41 -6.43 -0.62
C HIS A 207 -3.43 -5.34 -1.03
N SER A 208 -4.74 -5.66 -1.05
CA SER A 208 -5.73 -4.69 -1.51
C SER A 208 -6.14 -3.78 -0.35
N LEU A 209 -5.78 -2.50 -0.46
CA LEU A 209 -6.26 -1.42 0.39
C LEU A 209 -7.78 -1.41 0.52
N LYS A 210 -8.49 -1.87 -0.52
CA LYS A 210 -9.94 -2.09 -0.50
C LYS A 210 -10.42 -2.95 0.67
N ARG A 211 -9.69 -4.00 1.06
CA ARG A 211 -10.05 -4.84 2.23
C ARG A 211 -9.74 -4.12 3.55
N LEU A 212 -8.55 -3.53 3.63
CA LEU A 212 -8.10 -2.77 4.79
C LEU A 212 -8.98 -1.54 5.06
N SER A 213 -9.51 -0.92 4.00
CA SER A 213 -10.39 0.24 4.05
C SER A 213 -11.69 -0.03 4.82
N THR A 214 -12.20 -1.26 4.78
CA THR A 214 -13.42 -1.61 5.54
C THR A 214 -13.21 -1.63 7.06
N LYS A 215 -11.96 -1.74 7.51
CA LYS A 215 -11.59 -1.76 8.94
C LYS A 215 -11.07 -0.43 9.43
N VAL A 216 -10.24 0.21 8.60
CA VAL A 216 -9.49 1.42 8.93
C VAL A 216 -10.25 2.68 8.50
N LEU A 217 -11.00 2.63 7.39
CA LEU A 217 -11.57 3.81 6.71
C LEU A 217 -13.10 3.89 6.80
N LYS A 218 -13.71 3.26 7.82
CA LYS A 218 -15.15 2.94 7.94
C LYS A 218 -16.14 4.04 7.52
N ASP A 219 -15.80 5.32 7.72
CA ASP A 219 -16.67 6.47 7.43
C ASP A 219 -16.20 7.36 6.27
N MET A 220 -15.11 6.99 5.59
CA MET A 220 -14.58 7.74 4.45
C MET A 220 -15.14 7.20 3.15
N LYS A 221 -15.25 8.05 2.12
CA LYS A 221 -15.67 7.62 0.79
C LYS A 221 -14.78 6.45 0.35
N GLN A 222 -15.37 5.26 0.27
CA GLN A 222 -14.73 4.08 -0.26
C GLN A 222 -14.37 4.32 -1.73
N TYR A 223 -13.37 3.61 -2.25
CA TYR A 223 -13.03 3.62 -3.68
C TYR A 223 -14.27 3.47 -4.58
N SER A 224 -15.25 2.66 -4.15
CA SER A 224 -16.50 2.45 -4.87
C SER A 224 -17.50 3.61 -4.78
N SER A 225 -17.37 4.56 -3.84
CA SER A 225 -18.24 5.74 -3.74
C SER A 225 -17.57 7.03 -4.23
N LEU A 226 -16.32 6.96 -4.63
CA LEU A 226 -15.62 8.03 -5.33
C LEU A 226 -15.96 7.92 -6.83
N GLU A 227 -16.84 8.81 -7.31
CA GLU A 227 -17.22 8.90 -8.74
C GLU A 227 -15.96 8.95 -9.63
N CYS A 228 -15.00 9.78 -9.24
CA CYS A 228 -13.68 9.95 -9.84
C CYS A 228 -12.80 8.68 -9.83
N VAL A 229 -13.00 7.72 -8.93
CA VAL A 229 -12.24 6.45 -8.87
C VAL A 229 -12.89 5.37 -9.73
N GLN A 230 -14.23 5.37 -9.81
CA GLN A 230 -14.95 4.56 -10.79
C GLN A 230 -14.57 5.00 -12.21
N GLU A 231 -14.53 6.31 -12.43
CA GLU A 231 -13.98 6.94 -13.62
C GLU A 231 -12.46 6.81 -13.71
N GLY A 232 -11.76 6.65 -12.57
CA GLY A 232 -10.30 6.65 -12.42
C GLY A 232 -9.61 5.41 -12.99
N ARG A 233 -10.25 4.23 -12.92
CA ARG A 233 -9.84 3.07 -13.74
C ARG A 233 -9.98 3.38 -15.22
N GLY A 234 -11.08 4.05 -15.58
CA GLY A 234 -11.27 4.64 -16.91
C GLY A 234 -10.23 5.70 -17.23
N ALA A 235 -9.76 6.48 -16.26
CA ALA A 235 -8.73 7.51 -16.38
C ALA A 235 -7.33 6.90 -16.51
N GLN A 236 -7.04 5.75 -15.91
CA GLN A 236 -5.85 4.94 -16.17
C GLN A 236 -5.93 4.34 -17.58
N PHE A 237 -7.06 3.78 -18.00
CA PHE A 237 -7.25 3.34 -19.39
C PHE A 237 -7.22 4.50 -20.39
N LEU A 238 -7.71 5.69 -20.03
CA LEU A 238 -7.65 6.92 -20.82
C LEU A 238 -6.25 7.52 -20.80
N PHE A 239 -5.51 7.43 -19.70
CA PHE A 239 -4.09 7.77 -19.59
C PHE A 239 -3.29 6.85 -20.50
N LEU A 240 -3.58 5.55 -20.48
CA LEU A 240 -2.98 4.57 -21.38
C LEU A 240 -3.39 4.80 -22.82
N TYR A 241 -4.65 5.13 -23.11
CA TYR A 241 -5.16 5.48 -24.45
C TYR A 241 -4.57 6.80 -24.95
N TYR A 242 -4.45 7.82 -24.10
CA TYR A 242 -3.88 9.13 -24.38
C TYR A 242 -2.37 9.03 -24.59
N PHE A 243 -1.68 8.25 -23.77
CA PHE A 243 -0.27 7.89 -23.91
C PHE A 243 -0.03 6.99 -25.13
N PHE A 244 -0.91 6.03 -25.42
CA PHE A 244 -0.86 5.25 -26.66
C PHE A 244 -1.05 6.20 -27.84
N ILE A 245 -2.08 7.04 -27.87
CA ILE A 245 -2.35 7.98 -28.97
C ILE A 245 -1.22 8.99 -29.18
N LEU A 246 -0.62 9.52 -28.11
CA LEU A 246 0.48 10.48 -28.23
C LEU A 246 1.84 9.84 -28.51
N LYS A 247 2.14 8.67 -27.92
CA LYS A 247 3.50 8.07 -27.91
C LYS A 247 3.65 6.79 -28.73
N TYR A 248 2.62 5.95 -28.89
CA TYR A 248 2.78 4.58 -29.46
C TYR A 248 1.85 4.19 -30.63
N GLN A 249 0.68 4.80 -30.77
CA GLN A 249 -0.25 4.68 -31.89
C GLN A 249 -0.36 6.03 -32.62
N GLY A 250 0.52 6.21 -33.60
CA GLY A 250 0.00 6.29 -34.96
C GLY A 250 -0.82 7.51 -35.37
N PHE A 251 -0.66 8.67 -34.74
CA PHE A 251 -0.61 9.94 -35.50
C PHE A 251 0.81 10.53 -35.55
N SER A 252 1.77 9.97 -34.80
CA SER A 252 3.15 10.49 -34.71
C SER A 252 4.28 9.45 -34.74
N LYS A 253 4.02 8.18 -35.12
CA LYS A 253 4.94 7.57 -36.07
C LYS A 253 4.61 8.21 -37.42
N THR A 254 5.10 9.43 -37.59
CA THR A 254 5.17 10.15 -38.87
C THR A 254 4.02 9.81 -39.81
N LEU A 255 2.90 10.55 -39.73
CA LEU A 255 2.24 10.87 -40.99
C LEU A 255 3.37 11.37 -41.90
N LEU A 256 3.53 10.75 -43.07
CA LEU A 256 4.58 11.16 -44.03
C LEU A 256 4.51 12.67 -44.33
N ASN A 257 3.35 13.27 -44.10
CA ASN A 257 3.14 14.71 -44.07
C ASN A 257 2.68 15.18 -42.67
N ASP A 258 3.54 15.96 -41.99
CA ASP A 258 3.26 16.57 -40.68
C ASP A 258 2.05 17.51 -40.69
N GLU A 259 1.75 18.15 -41.84
CA GLU A 259 0.63 19.07 -42.03
C GLU A 259 -0.74 18.40 -41.85
N LEU A 260 -0.81 17.08 -42.00
CA LEU A 260 -2.04 16.30 -41.81
C LEU A 260 -2.29 15.92 -40.35
N SER A 261 -1.36 16.25 -39.44
CA SER A 261 -1.52 15.92 -38.03
C SER A 261 -2.59 16.78 -37.34
N PRO A 262 -3.31 16.24 -36.34
CA PRO A 262 -4.38 16.95 -35.62
C PRO A 262 -4.02 18.35 -35.12
N LYS A 263 -2.74 18.61 -34.85
CA LYS A 263 -2.23 19.92 -34.42
C LYS A 263 -2.44 21.04 -35.45
N HIS A 264 -2.62 20.72 -36.73
CA HIS A 264 -2.77 21.70 -37.82
C HIS A 264 -4.23 21.94 -38.25
N TRP A 265 -5.12 20.96 -38.08
CA TRP A 265 -6.52 21.08 -38.55
C TRP A 265 -7.55 21.16 -37.42
N VAL A 266 -7.18 20.85 -36.17
CA VAL A 266 -8.04 21.08 -35.01
C VAL A 266 -7.73 22.45 -34.41
N LYS A 267 -8.71 23.36 -34.49
CA LYS A 267 -8.64 24.64 -33.77
C LYS A 267 -8.56 24.38 -32.26
N ASP A 268 -7.63 25.07 -31.60
CA ASP A 268 -7.37 24.98 -30.16
C ASP A 268 -6.91 23.59 -29.68
N TYR A 269 -6.27 22.82 -30.55
CA TYR A 269 -5.76 21.46 -30.25
C TYR A 269 -4.96 21.38 -28.94
N LYS A 270 -3.97 22.27 -28.77
CA LYS A 270 -3.11 22.29 -27.57
C LYS A 270 -3.88 22.59 -26.29
N GLU A 271 -4.85 23.50 -26.34
CA GLU A 271 -5.65 23.87 -25.18
C GLU A 271 -6.59 22.72 -24.76
N LYS A 272 -7.25 22.07 -25.73
CA LYS A 272 -8.08 20.88 -25.48
C LYS A 272 -7.27 19.73 -24.92
N LEU A 273 -6.07 19.53 -25.44
CA LEU A 273 -5.13 18.51 -25.00
C LEU A 273 -4.73 18.76 -23.52
N SER A 274 -4.28 19.97 -23.20
CA SER A 274 -3.93 20.39 -21.84
C SER A 274 -5.09 20.24 -20.86
N LYS A 275 -6.30 20.69 -21.22
CA LYS A 275 -7.49 20.56 -20.37
C LYS A 275 -7.87 19.10 -20.11
N THR A 276 -7.74 18.24 -21.11
CA THR A 276 -7.98 16.79 -20.97
C THR A 276 -6.95 16.16 -20.04
N TRP A 277 -5.68 16.53 -20.21
CA TRP A 277 -4.60 16.08 -19.35
C TRP A 277 -4.79 16.48 -17.89
N GLU A 278 -5.13 17.74 -17.61
CA GLU A 278 -5.38 18.21 -16.23
C GLU A 278 -6.53 17.46 -15.55
N ASN A 279 -7.59 17.11 -16.30
CA ASN A 279 -8.68 16.29 -15.77
C ASN A 279 -8.20 14.86 -15.43
N ILE A 280 -7.46 14.21 -16.34
CA ILE A 280 -6.90 12.87 -16.11
C ILE A 280 -5.96 12.90 -14.91
N LYS A 281 -5.04 13.86 -14.86
CA LYS A 281 -4.08 14.05 -13.78
C LYS A 281 -4.78 14.17 -12.43
N ARG A 282 -5.86 14.96 -12.34
CA ARG A 282 -6.66 15.09 -11.11
C ARG A 282 -7.23 13.74 -10.64
N TYR A 283 -7.76 12.92 -11.55
CA TYR A 283 -8.30 11.61 -11.21
C TYR A 283 -7.22 10.63 -10.73
N LEU A 284 -6.06 10.62 -11.39
CA LEU A 284 -4.91 9.79 -11.00
C LEU A 284 -4.33 10.22 -9.64
N THR A 285 -4.26 11.52 -9.39
CA THR A 285 -3.85 12.09 -8.09
C THR A 285 -4.78 11.59 -6.98
N GLU A 286 -6.10 11.75 -7.13
CA GLU A 286 -7.05 11.40 -6.08
C GLU A 286 -7.01 9.92 -5.71
N TYR A 287 -6.78 9.05 -6.70
CA TYR A 287 -6.64 7.61 -6.49
C TYR A 287 -5.41 7.25 -5.65
N CYS A 288 -4.19 7.59 -6.10
CA CYS A 288 -2.97 7.18 -5.38
C CYS A 288 -2.77 7.96 -4.08
N SER A 289 -3.20 9.23 -4.01
CA SER A 289 -3.19 9.99 -2.75
C SER A 289 -4.01 9.28 -1.68
N LEU A 290 -5.11 8.63 -2.06
CA LEU A 290 -5.95 7.89 -1.12
C LEU A 290 -5.26 6.62 -0.63
N ASP A 291 -4.48 5.94 -1.49
CA ASP A 291 -3.70 4.77 -1.08
C ASP A 291 -2.65 5.15 -0.02
N VAL A 292 -1.89 6.22 -0.27
CA VAL A 292 -0.91 6.76 0.69
C VAL A 292 -1.57 7.22 1.97
N GLN A 293 -2.69 7.94 1.88
CA GLN A 293 -3.45 8.37 3.04
C GLN A 293 -4.01 7.17 3.84
N GLY A 294 -4.38 6.10 3.14
CA GLY A 294 -4.74 4.79 3.68
C GLY A 294 -3.69 4.23 4.61
N MET A 295 -2.40 4.36 4.26
CA MET A 295 -1.30 3.87 5.10
C MET A 295 -1.17 4.66 6.39
N VAL A 296 -1.29 5.99 6.31
CA VAL A 296 -1.25 6.87 7.48
C VAL A 296 -2.35 6.47 8.47
N TRP A 297 -3.58 6.36 7.97
CA TRP A 297 -4.73 5.97 8.78
C TRP A 297 -4.60 4.57 9.35
N ALA A 298 -3.99 3.64 8.62
CA ALA A 298 -3.77 2.29 9.08
C ALA A 298 -2.78 2.21 10.24
N VAL A 299 -1.69 3.00 10.19
CA VAL A 299 -0.75 3.13 11.30
C VAL A 299 -1.44 3.73 12.52
N ASP A 300 -2.20 4.81 12.35
CA ASP A 300 -2.93 5.45 13.46
C ASP A 300 -4.00 4.53 14.06
N TRP A 301 -4.71 3.78 13.22
CA TRP A 301 -5.67 2.76 13.66
C TRP A 301 -4.99 1.67 14.49
N LEU A 302 -3.84 1.15 14.02
CA LEU A 302 -3.07 0.16 14.76
C LEU A 302 -2.63 0.71 16.13
N ARG A 303 -2.11 1.94 16.17
CA ARG A 303 -1.71 2.61 17.42
C ARG A 303 -2.86 2.66 18.41
N HIS A 304 -4.01 3.17 17.97
CA HIS A 304 -5.19 3.28 18.82
C HIS A 304 -5.68 1.91 19.31
N LYS A 305 -5.65 0.89 18.44
CA LYS A 305 -6.03 -0.47 18.82
C LYS A 305 -5.06 -1.09 19.83
N TYR A 306 -3.76 -0.91 19.67
CA TYR A 306 -2.77 -1.39 20.64
C TYR A 306 -2.80 -0.68 22.00
N GLU A 307 -3.47 0.48 22.10
CA GLU A 307 -3.70 1.19 23.35
C GLU A 307 -5.02 0.79 24.03
N SER A 308 -6.05 0.45 23.25
CA SER A 308 -7.40 0.18 23.75
C SER A 308 -7.70 -1.31 23.97
N GLU A 309 -6.98 -2.20 23.31
CA GLU A 309 -7.25 -3.65 23.34
C GLU A 309 -6.35 -4.39 24.34
N LYS A 310 -6.88 -5.48 24.92
CA LYS A 310 -6.05 -6.40 25.71
C LYS A 310 -5.14 -7.20 24.78
N LEU A 311 -3.84 -7.18 25.07
CA LEU A 311 -2.84 -7.87 24.28
C LEU A 311 -2.62 -9.30 24.76
N VAL A 312 -2.19 -10.15 23.83
CA VAL A 312 -1.84 -11.56 24.07
C VAL A 312 -0.46 -11.85 23.50
N ASP A 313 0.12 -13.00 23.84
CA ASP A 313 1.35 -13.45 23.20
C ASP A 313 1.09 -13.90 21.76
N ARG A 314 1.99 -13.54 20.84
CA ARG A 314 1.87 -13.89 19.42
C ARG A 314 1.77 -15.40 19.21
N GLU A 315 2.42 -16.20 20.05
CA GLU A 315 2.39 -17.67 19.97
C GLU A 315 0.96 -18.21 20.08
N LEU A 316 0.12 -17.67 20.98
CA LEU A 316 -1.28 -18.07 21.12
C LEU A 316 -2.08 -17.80 19.84
N ILE A 317 -1.80 -16.68 19.18
CA ILE A 317 -2.40 -16.33 17.87
C ILE A 317 -1.95 -17.34 16.81
N GLN A 318 -0.66 -17.62 16.73
CA GLN A 318 -0.10 -18.56 15.76
C GLN A 318 -0.61 -19.99 15.95
N ASP A 319 -0.74 -20.45 17.19
CA ASP A 319 -1.32 -21.74 17.55
C ASP A 319 -2.81 -21.84 17.21
N PHE A 320 -3.55 -20.76 17.43
CA PHE A 320 -4.94 -20.68 17.02
C PHE A 320 -5.08 -20.74 15.50
N ILE A 321 -4.28 -19.95 14.77
CA ILE A 321 -4.29 -19.96 13.30
C ILE A 321 -3.89 -21.33 12.76
N SER A 322 -2.91 -21.97 13.38
CA SER A 322 -2.48 -23.33 13.03
C SER A 322 -3.61 -24.34 13.21
N TRP A 323 -4.33 -24.26 14.32
CA TRP A 323 -5.48 -25.11 14.61
C TRP A 323 -6.66 -24.87 13.68
N ILE A 324 -7.07 -23.62 13.43
CA ILE A 324 -8.23 -23.34 12.57
C ILE A 324 -7.94 -23.72 11.11
N LYS A 325 -6.71 -23.50 10.63
CA LYS A 325 -6.29 -23.92 9.28
C LYS A 325 -6.00 -25.42 9.16
N ALA A 326 -5.93 -26.17 10.26
CA ALA A 326 -5.82 -27.63 10.23
C ALA A 326 -7.20 -28.30 10.11
N LYS A 327 -8.29 -27.55 10.25
CA LYS A 327 -9.65 -28.07 10.15
C LYS A 327 -9.99 -28.46 8.72
N ASN A 328 -10.52 -29.66 8.56
CA ASN A 328 -11.10 -30.09 7.30
C ASN A 328 -12.47 -29.41 7.07
N PRO A 329 -13.05 -29.48 5.85
CA PRO A 329 -14.31 -28.81 5.54
C PRO A 329 -15.48 -29.23 6.45
N SER A 330 -15.56 -30.50 6.85
CA SER A 330 -16.62 -31.00 7.74
C SER A 330 -16.50 -30.41 9.15
N GLU A 331 -15.27 -30.34 9.69
CA GLU A 331 -15.00 -29.70 10.97
C GLU A 331 -15.28 -28.19 10.92
N LEU A 332 -14.86 -27.49 9.86
CA LEU A 332 -15.16 -26.07 9.68
C LEU A 332 -16.67 -25.81 9.63
N LYS A 333 -17.42 -26.67 8.95
CA LYS A 333 -18.89 -26.57 8.89
C LYS A 333 -19.52 -26.69 10.28
N ILE A 334 -19.00 -27.57 11.14
CA ILE A 334 -19.47 -27.70 12.53
C ILE A 334 -19.19 -26.41 13.29
N LEU A 335 -17.98 -25.85 13.20
CA LEU A 335 -17.62 -24.60 13.87
C LEU A 335 -18.48 -23.42 13.40
N ILE A 336 -18.73 -23.31 12.09
CA ILE A 336 -19.60 -22.26 11.55
C ILE A 336 -21.04 -22.45 12.07
N SER A 337 -21.55 -23.68 12.06
CA SER A 337 -22.92 -23.97 12.52
C SER A 337 -23.09 -23.69 14.01
N GLU A 338 -22.10 -24.06 14.84
CA GLU A 338 -22.05 -23.73 16.27
C GLU A 338 -22.06 -22.21 16.50
N TYR A 339 -21.24 -21.47 15.76
CA TYR A 339 -21.18 -20.01 15.86
C TYR A 339 -22.50 -19.35 15.45
N LEU A 340 -23.12 -19.80 14.35
CA LEU A 340 -24.41 -19.28 13.89
C LEU A 340 -25.55 -19.62 14.86
N ALA A 341 -25.53 -20.80 15.51
CA ALA A 341 -26.51 -21.17 16.53
C ALA A 341 -26.46 -20.28 17.78
N LEU A 342 -25.32 -19.62 18.03
CA LEU A 342 -25.15 -18.64 19.11
C LEU A 342 -25.62 -17.23 18.73
N SER A 343 -26.00 -17.00 17.45
CA SER A 343 -26.54 -15.73 16.96
C SER A 343 -28.06 -15.73 16.77
N PRO A 344 -28.93 -16.03 17.76
CA PRO A 344 -30.36 -15.72 17.61
C PRO A 344 -30.64 -14.21 17.57
N ASN A 345 -29.71 -13.35 18.01
CA ASN A 345 -29.92 -11.89 18.12
C ASN A 345 -28.59 -11.09 18.05
N ILE A 346 -27.96 -11.04 16.88
CA ILE A 346 -27.11 -9.90 16.48
C ILE A 346 -27.83 -9.13 15.39
#